data_AF-A0A1H6LY47-F1
#
_entry.id   AF-A0A1H6LY47-F1
#
_cell.length_a   1.000
_cell.length_b   1.000
_cell.length_c   1.000
_cell.angle_alpha   90.00
_cell.angle_beta   90.00
_cell.angle_gamma   90.00
#
_symmetry.space_group_name_H-M   'P 1'
#
loop_
_entity.id
_entity.type
_entity.pdbx_description
1 polymer ?
#
loop_
_entity_poly.entity_id
_entity_poly.type
_entity_poly.pdbx_seq_one_letter_code
_entity_poly.pdbx_strand_id
1 'polypeptide(L)'
;MQKNTTPCYYGDYLQLDKILTAQAPESAKYAAEAHDETLFIIVHQVYELWFKQILHELKAVMDVFAGEEVKDEQLTGIVHKLKRVITIQQLLNQQIGVIETMTPQDFMSFRDYLVPASGFQSIQFKMLEIGLGLKSDFRIDFDKNSFYSRLNEKDRNFLQQLEHEPSLFERIEKWLERMPFLELENFSFWQMYQQATEAMLSEDKSTVQAIEQIAEHERELQLAEIARTAEKFAALLDKDKYAQLQQSGAFRLSQRAMLSALFISLYQEEPVFNLPFQLLTCLTEIDELLTIWRYKHAMMVQRMLGTKIGTGGSSGHDYLKRTTEKNRIFTDLFNMATFLLPKADLPVLPAQVKRRLGFYFAGEV
;
A
#
# COMPACT_ATOMS: atom_id res chain seq x y z
N MET A 1 5.93 -16.50 34.30
CA MET A 1 7.07 -15.58 34.07
C MET A 1 7.83 -15.37 35.36
N GLN A 2 9.15 -15.59 35.38
CA GLN A 2 10.00 -15.05 36.45
C GLN A 2 9.88 -13.53 36.44
N LYS A 3 9.67 -12.92 37.60
CA LYS A 3 9.57 -11.46 37.74
C LYS A 3 10.99 -10.88 37.76
N ASN A 4 11.19 -9.76 37.06
CA ASN A 4 12.47 -9.06 37.05
C ASN A 4 12.78 -8.56 38.47
N THR A 5 13.92 -8.98 39.03
CA THR A 5 14.40 -8.57 40.37
C THR A 5 15.42 -7.44 40.31
N THR A 6 15.88 -7.05 39.11
CA THR A 6 16.88 -6.01 38.91
C THR A 6 16.19 -4.70 38.47
N PRO A 7 16.48 -3.56 39.10
CA PRO A 7 15.93 -2.27 38.67
C PRO A 7 16.27 -1.98 37.21
N CYS A 8 15.27 -1.61 36.41
CA CYS A 8 15.44 -1.18 35.03
C CYS A 8 15.47 0.35 34.98
N TYR A 9 16.61 0.95 34.66
CA TYR A 9 16.74 2.41 34.56
C TYR A 9 16.37 2.90 33.15
N TYR A 10 15.62 4.00 33.08
CA TYR A 10 15.03 4.52 31.83
C TYR A 10 16.08 4.81 30.74
N GLY A 11 17.16 5.50 31.12
CA GLY A 11 18.23 5.86 30.19
C GLY A 11 18.93 4.64 29.58
N ASP A 12 19.17 3.62 30.40
CA ASP A 12 19.83 2.37 29.97
C ASP A 12 18.91 1.53 29.10
N TYR A 13 17.63 1.45 29.46
CA TYR A 13 16.62 0.69 28.70
C TYR A 13 16.43 1.24 27.29
N LEU A 14 16.35 2.58 27.16
CA LEU A 14 16.18 3.24 25.86
C LEU A 14 17.51 3.53 25.14
N GLN A 15 18.66 3.29 25.79
CA GLN A 15 19.98 3.62 25.27
C GLN A 15 20.06 5.09 24.84
N LEU A 16 19.62 5.99 25.72
CA LEU A 16 19.57 7.42 25.43
C LEU A 16 20.94 8.03 25.17
N ASP A 17 22.00 7.43 25.72
CA ASP A 17 23.38 7.77 25.40
C ASP A 17 23.63 7.67 23.90
N LYS A 18 23.16 6.61 23.23
CA LYS A 18 23.33 6.44 21.78
C LYS A 18 22.41 7.35 20.97
N ILE A 19 21.17 7.51 21.41
CA ILE A 19 20.16 8.28 20.66
C ILE A 19 20.47 9.79 20.74
N LEU A 20 20.76 10.31 21.93
CA LEU A 20 20.91 11.74 22.19
C LEU A 20 22.34 12.27 21.94
N THR A 21 23.27 11.42 21.49
CA THR A 21 24.61 11.84 21.05
C THR A 21 24.88 11.51 19.59
N ALA A 22 23.85 11.18 18.81
CA ALA A 22 23.97 10.87 17.38
C ALA A 22 23.82 12.11 16.48
N GLN A 23 23.69 13.31 17.05
CA GLN A 23 23.48 14.55 16.31
C GLN A 23 24.83 15.25 16.10
N ALA A 24 25.35 15.19 14.88
CA ALA A 24 26.62 15.81 14.51
C ALA A 24 26.43 16.64 13.23
N PRO A 25 26.20 17.96 13.33
CA PRO A 25 26.12 18.87 12.19
C PRO A 25 27.41 18.85 11.36
N GLU A 26 27.29 18.68 10.04
CA GLU A 26 28.43 18.72 9.11
C GLU A 26 28.94 20.16 8.89
N SER A 27 28.06 21.17 8.96
CA SER A 27 28.44 22.58 8.79
C SER A 27 29.52 23.03 9.77
N ALA A 28 29.50 22.52 11.01
CA ALA A 28 30.47 22.82 12.06
C ALA A 28 31.92 22.44 11.70
N LYS A 29 32.11 21.57 10.70
CA LYS A 29 33.45 21.17 10.22
C LYS A 29 34.05 22.19 9.23
N TYR A 30 33.22 23.00 8.58
CA TYR A 30 33.62 23.87 7.48
C TYR A 30 33.47 25.35 7.80
N ALA A 31 32.48 25.71 8.62
CA ALA A 31 32.15 27.08 8.98
C ALA A 31 31.49 27.13 10.38
N ALA A 32 30.91 28.28 10.72
CA ALA A 32 30.00 28.35 11.85
C ALA A 32 28.83 27.37 11.64
N GLU A 33 28.47 26.65 12.70
CA GLU A 33 27.38 25.68 12.66
C GLU A 33 26.07 26.36 12.21
N ALA A 34 25.44 25.79 11.20
CA ALA A 34 24.11 26.20 10.78
C ALA A 34 23.07 25.67 11.78
N HIS A 35 22.38 26.59 12.46
CA HIS A 35 21.43 26.26 13.53
C HIS A 35 20.38 25.21 13.12
N ASP A 36 19.79 25.36 11.94
CA ASP A 36 18.72 24.50 11.44
C ASP A 36 19.21 23.12 10.95
N GLU A 37 20.53 22.89 10.88
CA GLU A 37 21.05 21.57 10.52
C GLU A 37 20.72 20.52 11.60
N THR A 38 20.67 20.91 12.87
CA THR A 38 20.25 20.01 13.96
C THR A 38 18.79 19.58 13.79
N LEU A 39 17.90 20.50 13.40
CA LEU A 39 16.50 20.18 13.06
C LEU A 39 16.43 19.19 11.90
N PHE A 40 17.21 19.43 10.84
CA PHE A 40 17.31 18.55 9.69
C PHE A 40 17.71 17.14 10.11
N ILE A 41 18.75 16.98 10.93
CA ILE A 41 19.22 15.68 11.44
C ILE A 41 18.13 14.99 12.27
N ILE A 42 17.57 15.67 13.28
CA ILE A 42 16.57 15.08 14.19
C ILE A 42 15.35 14.60 13.42
N VAL A 43 14.82 15.39 12.47
CA VAL A 43 13.66 14.99 11.68
C VAL A 43 13.94 13.69 10.92
N HIS A 44 15.09 13.57 10.27
CA HIS A 44 15.46 12.36 9.53
C HIS A 44 15.70 11.16 10.45
N GLN A 45 16.34 11.36 11.61
CA GLN A 45 16.51 10.31 12.61
C GLN A 45 15.17 9.78 13.13
N VAL A 46 14.20 10.66 13.38
CA VAL A 46 12.84 10.26 13.79
C VAL A 46 12.13 9.49 12.68
N TYR A 47 12.26 9.88 11.41
CA TYR A 47 11.75 9.07 10.28
C TYR A 47 12.35 7.67 10.28
N GLU A 48 13.68 7.54 10.43
CA GLU A 48 14.35 6.24 10.43
C GLU A 48 13.95 5.36 11.62
N LEU A 49 13.68 5.95 12.80
CA LEU A 49 13.13 5.22 13.94
C LEU A 49 11.72 4.68 13.64
N TRP A 50 10.87 5.48 13.00
CA TRP A 50 9.54 5.04 12.61
C TRP A 50 9.56 4.02 11.47
N PHE A 51 10.44 4.16 10.49
CA PHE A 51 10.64 3.15 9.45
C PHE A 51 11.06 1.82 10.05
N LYS A 52 11.96 1.82 11.05
CA LYS A 52 12.33 0.61 11.79
C LYS A 52 11.11 -0.03 12.47
N GLN A 53 10.25 0.77 13.11
CA GLN A 53 9.04 0.25 13.75
C GLN A 53 8.06 -0.32 12.72
N ILE A 54 7.84 0.37 11.60
CA ILE A 54 6.98 -0.13 10.51
C ILE A 54 7.51 -1.46 9.98
N LEU A 55 8.81 -1.54 9.68
CA LEU A 55 9.45 -2.77 9.20
C LEU A 55 9.32 -3.91 10.22
N HIS A 56 9.40 -3.61 11.52
CA HIS A 56 9.18 -4.60 12.58
C HIS A 56 7.76 -5.16 12.56
N GLU A 57 6.73 -4.30 12.43
CA GLU A 57 5.34 -4.75 12.31
C GLU A 57 5.09 -5.55 11.03
N LEU A 58 5.59 -5.04 9.89
CA LEU A 58 5.42 -5.70 8.59
C LEU A 58 6.11 -7.06 8.56
N LYS A 59 7.30 -7.19 9.15
CA LYS A 59 7.97 -8.48 9.28
C LYS A 59 7.08 -9.48 10.04
N ALA A 60 6.53 -9.08 11.18
CA ALA A 60 5.64 -9.95 11.94
C ALA A 60 4.38 -10.37 11.17
N VAL A 61 3.83 -9.48 10.33
CA VAL A 61 2.70 -9.80 9.44
C VAL A 61 3.13 -10.78 8.34
N MET A 62 4.25 -10.51 7.66
CA MET A 62 4.78 -11.37 6.60
C MET A 62 5.14 -12.76 7.10
N ASP A 63 5.69 -12.88 8.32
CA ASP A 63 6.01 -14.15 8.96
C ASP A 63 4.76 -15.03 9.15
N VAL A 64 3.59 -14.43 9.45
CA VAL A 64 2.31 -15.17 9.54
C VAL A 64 1.85 -15.64 8.17
N PHE A 65 1.86 -14.77 7.15
CA PHE A 65 1.46 -15.15 5.79
C PHE A 65 2.47 -16.06 5.07
N ALA A 66 3.67 -16.24 5.62
CA ALA A 66 4.63 -17.24 5.16
C ALA A 66 4.16 -18.68 5.40
N GLY A 67 3.24 -18.89 6.35
CA GLY A 67 2.73 -20.21 6.70
C GLY A 67 1.87 -20.85 5.60
N GLU A 68 1.85 -22.18 5.60
CA GLU A 68 0.92 -22.99 4.79
C GLU A 68 -0.55 -22.73 5.17
N GLU A 69 -0.78 -22.30 6.41
CA GLU A 69 -2.09 -21.90 6.93
C GLU A 69 -1.97 -20.60 7.72
N VAL A 70 -3.02 -19.77 7.66
CA VAL A 70 -3.17 -18.57 8.48
C VAL A 70 -4.38 -18.80 9.37
N LYS A 71 -4.17 -18.89 10.69
CA LYS A 71 -5.26 -19.12 11.63
C LYS A 71 -6.07 -17.85 11.82
N ASP A 72 -7.39 -17.97 11.92
CA ASP A 72 -8.31 -16.83 12.11
C ASP A 72 -7.94 -16.00 13.35
N GLU A 73 -7.46 -16.64 14.41
CA GLU A 73 -7.01 -15.98 15.65
C GLU A 73 -5.84 -15.01 15.40
N GLN A 74 -5.01 -15.30 14.40
CA GLN A 74 -3.86 -14.48 14.03
C GLN A 74 -4.28 -13.27 13.20
N LEU A 75 -5.41 -13.32 12.48
CA LEU A 75 -5.89 -12.21 11.65
C LEU A 75 -6.21 -10.96 12.49
N THR A 76 -6.77 -11.13 13.69
CA THR A 76 -6.99 -10.01 14.62
C THR A 76 -5.66 -9.33 14.98
N GLY A 77 -4.63 -10.12 15.26
CA GLY A 77 -3.29 -9.62 15.54
C GLY A 77 -2.68 -8.90 14.33
N ILE A 78 -2.84 -9.43 13.13
CA ILE A 78 -2.39 -8.82 11.88
C ILE A 78 -3.06 -7.47 11.66
N VAL A 79 -4.39 -7.40 11.71
CA VAL A 79 -5.15 -6.16 11.50
C VAL A 79 -4.73 -5.11 12.53
N HIS A 80 -4.51 -5.49 13.79
CA HIS A 80 -4.01 -4.58 14.81
C HIS A 80 -2.62 -4.00 14.47
N LYS A 81 -1.70 -4.82 13.93
CA LYS A 81 -0.37 -4.35 13.49
C LYS A 81 -0.44 -3.44 12.28
N LEU A 82 -1.28 -3.76 11.29
CA LEU A 82 -1.46 -2.92 10.11
C LEU A 82 -2.09 -1.57 10.48
N LYS A 83 -3.09 -1.54 11.38
CA LYS A 83 -3.63 -0.29 11.93
C LYS A 83 -2.57 0.54 12.65
N ARG A 84 -1.63 -0.10 13.35
CA ARG A 84 -0.48 0.60 13.95
C ARG A 84 0.43 1.22 12.89
N VAL A 85 0.72 0.49 11.80
CA VAL A 85 1.49 1.04 10.66
C VAL A 85 0.79 2.27 10.09
N ILE A 86 -0.53 2.21 9.88
CA ILE A 86 -1.35 3.34 9.40
C ILE A 86 -1.22 4.54 10.35
N THR A 87 -1.37 4.33 11.66
CA THR A 87 -1.22 5.41 12.66
C THR A 87 0.18 6.03 12.61
N ILE A 88 1.23 5.23 12.45
CA ILE A 88 2.60 5.74 12.30
C ILE A 88 2.72 6.56 11.01
N GLN A 89 2.23 6.06 9.87
CA GLN A 89 2.28 6.80 8.61
C GLN A 89 1.48 8.11 8.63
N GLN A 90 0.36 8.18 9.36
CA GLN A 90 -0.35 9.42 9.60
C GLN A 90 0.53 10.44 10.34
N LEU A 91 1.27 10.00 11.37
CA LEU A 91 2.24 10.83 12.08
C LEU A 91 3.38 11.28 11.16
N LEU A 92 3.94 10.38 10.34
CA LEU A 92 4.96 10.72 9.34
C LEU A 92 4.48 11.82 8.39
N ASN A 93 3.22 11.75 7.96
CA ASN A 93 2.62 12.75 7.10
C ASN A 93 2.44 14.12 7.78
N GLN A 94 2.26 14.15 9.11
CA GLN A 94 2.20 15.40 9.89
C GLN A 94 3.59 15.97 10.15
N GLN A 95 4.58 15.10 10.36
CA GLN A 95 5.96 15.46 10.67
C GLN A 95 6.64 16.30 9.58
N ILE A 96 6.18 16.24 8.33
CA ILE A 96 6.63 17.15 7.26
C ILE A 96 6.43 18.63 7.67
N GLY A 97 5.37 18.96 8.40
CA GLY A 97 5.14 20.32 8.90
C GLY A 97 6.24 20.84 9.83
N VAL A 98 7.01 19.94 10.49
CA VAL A 98 8.11 20.31 11.39
C VAL A 98 9.33 20.77 10.60
N ILE A 99 9.76 20.02 9.58
CA ILE A 99 10.88 20.45 8.73
C ILE A 99 10.50 21.66 7.86
N GLU A 100 9.20 21.85 7.62
CA GLU A 100 8.69 23.02 6.94
C GLU A 100 8.80 24.33 7.75
N THR A 101 9.22 24.31 9.01
CA THR A 101 9.52 25.56 9.73
C THR A 101 10.87 26.16 9.34
N MET A 102 11.78 25.35 8.77
CA MET A 102 13.06 25.81 8.23
C MET A 102 12.84 26.63 6.96
N THR A 103 13.53 27.77 6.83
CA THR A 103 13.43 28.58 5.62
C THR A 103 14.34 28.02 4.52
N PRO A 104 14.02 28.25 3.23
CA PRO A 104 14.91 27.86 2.14
C PRO A 104 16.30 28.50 2.24
N GLN A 105 16.41 29.73 2.77
CA GLN A 105 17.68 30.43 2.93
C GLN A 105 18.55 29.79 4.01
N ASP A 106 17.95 29.39 5.13
CA ASP A 106 18.65 28.67 6.19
C ASP A 106 19.09 27.29 5.71
N PHE A 107 18.26 26.60 4.93
CA PHE A 107 18.65 25.34 4.29
C PHE A 107 19.85 25.52 3.34
N MET A 108 19.93 26.61 2.58
CA MET A 108 21.09 26.89 1.71
C MET A 108 22.39 27.07 2.50
N SER A 109 22.34 27.42 3.79
CA SER A 109 23.55 27.66 4.61
C SER A 109 24.37 26.39 4.86
N PHE A 110 23.75 25.21 4.80
CA PHE A 110 24.44 23.93 5.03
C PHE A 110 24.25 22.88 3.93
N ARG A 111 23.37 23.12 2.95
CA ARG A 111 23.08 22.17 1.86
C ARG A 111 24.32 21.65 1.14
N ASP A 112 25.30 22.52 0.87
CA ASP A 112 26.47 22.16 0.07
C ASP A 112 27.40 21.18 0.78
N TYR A 113 27.34 21.11 2.11
CA TYR A 113 28.08 20.13 2.91
C TYR A 113 27.48 18.72 2.84
N LEU A 114 26.22 18.60 2.37
CA LEU A 114 25.52 17.32 2.30
C LEU A 114 25.76 16.57 0.99
N VAL A 115 26.44 17.15 -0.01
CA VAL A 115 26.68 16.47 -1.29
C VAL A 115 27.73 15.37 -1.11
N PRO A 116 27.53 14.13 -1.62
CA PRO A 116 26.45 13.64 -2.48
C PRO A 116 25.31 12.92 -1.73
N ALA A 117 25.23 13.06 -0.41
CA ALA A 117 24.21 12.40 0.40
C ALA A 117 22.78 12.82 0.02
N SER A 118 21.87 11.85 0.08
CA SER A 118 20.48 12.03 -0.33
C SER A 118 19.57 10.99 0.30
N GLY A 119 18.28 11.30 0.44
CA GLY A 119 17.24 10.34 0.83
C GLY A 119 17.18 9.09 -0.06
N PHE A 120 17.75 9.13 -1.28
CA PHE A 120 17.98 7.93 -2.09
C PHE A 120 18.87 6.87 -1.42
N GLN A 121 19.56 7.20 -0.34
CA GLN A 121 20.41 6.28 0.42
C GLN A 121 19.72 5.74 1.68
N SER A 122 18.44 6.09 1.94
CA SER A 122 17.68 5.48 3.04
C SER A 122 17.40 4.00 2.73
N ILE A 123 18.14 3.12 3.40
CA ILE A 123 17.99 1.66 3.22
C ILE A 123 16.64 1.19 3.76
N GLN A 124 16.19 1.71 4.90
CA GLN A 124 14.91 1.29 5.49
C GLN A 124 13.72 1.71 4.63
N PHE A 125 13.75 2.89 3.98
CA PHE A 125 12.70 3.29 3.06
C PHE A 125 12.63 2.35 1.84
N LYS A 126 13.79 1.94 1.30
CA LYS A 126 13.86 0.95 0.21
C LYS A 126 13.38 -0.43 0.64
N MET A 127 13.75 -0.87 1.84
CA MET A 127 13.25 -2.12 2.44
C MET A 127 11.72 -2.08 2.58
N LEU A 128 11.16 -0.94 2.98
CA LEU A 128 9.72 -0.77 3.10
C LEU A 128 9.04 -0.92 1.73
N GLU A 129 9.54 -0.23 0.71
CA GLU A 129 9.00 -0.34 -0.65
C GLU A 129 9.08 -1.77 -1.21
N ILE A 130 10.25 -2.41 -1.14
CA ILE A 130 10.46 -3.78 -1.63
C ILE A 130 9.60 -4.77 -0.84
N GLY A 131 9.61 -4.65 0.50
CA GLY A 131 8.85 -5.52 1.40
C GLY A 131 7.34 -5.42 1.22
N LEU A 132 6.81 -4.23 0.90
CA LEU A 132 5.39 -4.09 0.54
C LEU A 132 5.06 -4.69 -0.82
N GLY A 133 6.00 -4.63 -1.78
CA GLY A 133 5.85 -5.25 -3.11
C GLY A 133 6.24 -4.36 -4.29
N LEU A 134 6.87 -3.21 -4.07
CA LEU A 134 7.40 -2.33 -5.12
C LEU A 134 8.85 -2.71 -5.48
N LYS A 135 9.00 -3.86 -6.15
CA LYS A 135 10.27 -4.36 -6.69
C LYS A 135 10.73 -3.54 -7.89
N SER A 136 12.01 -3.63 -8.24
CA SER A 136 12.65 -2.89 -9.34
C SER A 136 11.88 -2.95 -10.67
N ASP A 137 11.31 -4.10 -11.03
CA ASP A 137 10.58 -4.27 -12.30
C ASP A 137 9.35 -3.36 -12.46
N PHE A 138 8.71 -3.01 -11.34
CA PHE A 138 7.50 -2.17 -11.29
C PHE A 138 7.80 -0.66 -11.20
N ARG A 139 9.08 -0.28 -11.14
CA ARG A 139 9.50 1.13 -11.10
C ARG A 139 9.65 1.70 -12.51
N ILE A 140 9.56 3.02 -12.64
CA ILE A 140 9.85 3.71 -13.91
C ILE A 140 11.34 3.57 -14.29
N ASP A 141 11.66 3.52 -15.58
CA ASP A 141 13.03 3.21 -16.07
C ASP A 141 14.15 4.11 -15.50
N PHE A 142 13.88 5.40 -15.31
CA PHE A 142 14.83 6.31 -14.65
C PHE A 142 15.00 5.99 -13.15
N ASP A 143 13.94 5.54 -12.48
CA ASP A 143 13.97 5.10 -11.07
C ASP A 143 14.79 3.80 -10.93
N LYS A 144 14.67 2.84 -11.86
CA LYS A 144 15.43 1.57 -11.83
C LYS A 144 16.95 1.76 -11.70
N ASN A 145 17.53 2.62 -12.54
CA ASN A 145 18.98 2.88 -12.54
C ASN A 145 19.43 3.75 -11.35
N SER A 146 18.61 4.72 -10.94
CA SER A 146 18.92 5.61 -9.81
C SER A 146 18.74 4.94 -8.45
N PHE A 147 17.89 3.92 -8.35
CA PHE A 147 17.57 3.22 -7.12
C PHE A 147 18.78 2.52 -6.49
N TYR A 148 19.67 1.94 -7.30
CA TYR A 148 20.84 1.19 -6.82
C TYR A 148 22.19 1.90 -7.01
N SER A 149 22.27 2.85 -7.95
CA SER A 149 23.55 3.46 -8.35
C SER A 149 24.24 4.27 -7.25
N ARG A 150 23.47 4.81 -6.28
CA ARG A 150 23.97 5.68 -5.20
C ARG A 150 24.28 4.97 -3.89
N LEU A 151 24.10 3.65 -3.87
CA LEU A 151 24.36 2.81 -2.71
C LEU A 151 25.77 2.22 -2.79
N ASN A 152 26.37 2.00 -1.62
CA ASN A 152 27.58 1.18 -1.52
C ASN A 152 27.25 -0.29 -1.89
N GLU A 153 28.29 -1.07 -2.16
CA GLU A 153 28.14 -2.46 -2.61
C GLU A 153 27.42 -3.34 -1.59
N LYS A 154 27.69 -3.16 -0.30
CA LYS A 154 27.07 -3.93 0.78
C LYS A 154 25.55 -3.74 0.79
N ASP A 155 25.09 -2.49 0.80
CA ASP A 155 23.66 -2.15 0.86
C ASP A 155 22.95 -2.51 -0.44
N ARG A 156 23.62 -2.33 -1.59
CA ARG A 156 23.11 -2.77 -2.89
C ARG A 156 22.86 -4.28 -2.90
N ASN A 157 23.86 -5.07 -2.52
CA ASN A 157 23.76 -6.53 -2.49
C ASN A 157 22.67 -7.00 -1.53
N PHE A 158 22.56 -6.36 -0.35
CA PHE A 158 21.49 -6.64 0.60
C PHE A 158 20.09 -6.41 0.00
N LEU A 159 19.86 -5.25 -0.65
CA LEU A 159 18.56 -4.95 -1.24
C LEU A 159 18.24 -5.84 -2.45
N GLN A 160 19.24 -6.18 -3.27
CA GLN A 160 19.06 -7.14 -4.37
C GLN A 160 18.67 -8.53 -3.86
N GLN A 161 19.26 -8.98 -2.75
CA GLN A 161 18.84 -10.22 -2.10
C GLN A 161 17.39 -10.12 -1.58
N LEU A 162 17.02 -8.98 -0.99
CA LEU A 162 15.67 -8.74 -0.50
C LEU A 162 14.61 -8.77 -1.62
N GLU A 163 14.93 -8.35 -2.85
CA GLU A 163 14.00 -8.44 -3.98
C GLU A 163 13.62 -9.88 -4.36
N HIS A 164 14.47 -10.85 -4.03
CA HIS A 164 14.17 -12.28 -4.25
C HIS A 164 13.26 -12.87 -3.19
N GLU A 165 13.08 -12.20 -2.05
CA GLU A 165 12.15 -12.66 -1.02
C GLU A 165 10.69 -12.34 -1.41
N PRO A 166 9.72 -13.20 -1.01
CA PRO A 166 8.31 -12.88 -1.18
C PRO A 166 7.90 -11.67 -0.33
N SER A 167 7.42 -10.64 -1.01
CA SER A 167 6.85 -9.42 -0.45
C SER A 167 5.50 -9.67 0.23
N LEU A 168 5.02 -8.68 0.98
CA LEU A 168 3.67 -8.70 1.55
C LEU A 168 2.61 -8.86 0.46
N PHE A 169 2.74 -8.14 -0.66
CA PHE A 169 1.84 -8.28 -1.81
C PHE A 169 1.74 -9.74 -2.28
N GLU A 170 2.88 -10.37 -2.59
CA GLU A 170 2.92 -11.75 -3.10
C GLU A 170 2.37 -12.76 -2.07
N ARG A 171 2.65 -12.54 -0.77
CA ARG A 171 2.13 -13.40 0.31
C ARG A 171 0.61 -13.26 0.49
N ILE A 172 0.08 -12.05 0.40
CA ILE A 172 -1.37 -11.80 0.45
C ILE A 172 -2.06 -12.36 -0.78
N GLU A 173 -1.48 -12.21 -1.97
CA GLU A 173 -1.99 -12.85 -3.19
C GLU A 173 -2.12 -14.36 -2.99
N LYS A 174 -1.06 -15.04 -2.53
CA LYS A 174 -1.08 -16.49 -2.26
C LYS A 174 -2.10 -16.88 -1.20
N TRP A 175 -2.32 -16.04 -0.20
CA TRP A 175 -3.37 -16.26 0.80
C TRP A 175 -4.78 -16.13 0.20
N LEU A 176 -5.03 -15.10 -0.61
CA LEU A 176 -6.30 -14.90 -1.31
C LEU A 176 -6.59 -16.06 -2.28
N GLU A 177 -5.59 -16.54 -3.03
CA GLU A 177 -5.74 -17.70 -3.93
C GLU A 177 -6.21 -18.97 -3.21
N ARG A 178 -5.85 -19.13 -1.93
CA ARG A 178 -6.22 -20.29 -1.11
C ARG A 178 -7.61 -20.19 -0.50
N MET A 179 -8.35 -19.09 -0.74
CA MET A 179 -9.66 -18.90 -0.12
C MET A 179 -10.63 -20.05 -0.49
N PRO A 180 -11.17 -20.80 0.49
CA PRO A 180 -11.90 -22.04 0.23
C PRO A 180 -13.36 -21.82 -0.16
N PHE A 181 -13.82 -20.57 -0.20
CA PHE A 181 -15.25 -20.25 -0.37
C PHE A 181 -15.64 -19.89 -1.81
N LEU A 182 -14.66 -19.75 -2.73
CA LEU A 182 -14.96 -19.43 -4.13
C LEU A 182 -15.75 -20.55 -4.83
N GLU A 183 -15.46 -21.80 -4.48
CA GLU A 183 -16.05 -23.00 -5.09
C GLU A 183 -16.42 -24.00 -3.98
N LEU A 184 -17.69 -24.40 -3.93
CA LEU A 184 -18.23 -25.41 -3.03
C LEU A 184 -19.09 -26.39 -3.86
N GLU A 185 -19.46 -27.56 -3.33
CA GLU A 185 -20.10 -28.67 -4.08
C GLU A 185 -21.28 -28.27 -4.99
N ASN A 186 -22.02 -27.19 -4.66
CA ASN A 186 -23.10 -26.64 -5.49
C ASN A 186 -23.09 -25.11 -5.56
N PHE A 187 -21.91 -24.48 -5.46
CA PHE A 187 -21.78 -23.03 -5.50
C PHE A 187 -20.47 -22.62 -6.14
N SER A 188 -20.56 -21.74 -7.13
CA SER A 188 -19.42 -21.02 -7.70
C SER A 188 -19.70 -19.53 -7.55
N PHE A 189 -18.87 -18.84 -6.76
CA PHE A 189 -18.97 -17.38 -6.59
C PHE A 189 -18.90 -16.69 -7.96
N TRP A 190 -18.03 -17.19 -8.84
CA TRP A 190 -17.89 -16.72 -10.19
C TRP A 190 -19.21 -16.72 -10.98
N GLN A 191 -19.91 -17.85 -11.02
CA GLN A 191 -21.15 -17.98 -11.79
C GLN A 191 -22.25 -17.09 -11.21
N MET A 192 -22.37 -17.05 -9.88
CA MET A 192 -23.32 -16.19 -9.20
C MET A 192 -23.04 -14.71 -9.48
N TYR A 193 -21.77 -14.31 -9.41
CA TYR A 193 -21.35 -12.95 -9.67
C TYR A 193 -21.57 -12.56 -11.13
N GLN A 194 -21.24 -13.44 -12.08
CA GLN A 194 -21.52 -13.22 -13.50
C GLN A 194 -23.01 -12.96 -13.74
N GLN A 195 -23.89 -13.82 -13.24
CA GLN A 195 -25.34 -13.65 -13.39
C GLN A 195 -25.84 -12.34 -12.79
N ALA A 196 -25.34 -11.95 -11.61
CA ALA A 196 -25.70 -10.69 -10.98
C ALA A 196 -25.25 -9.48 -11.81
N THR A 197 -24.03 -9.51 -12.35
CA THR A 197 -23.51 -8.44 -13.20
C THR A 197 -24.28 -8.31 -14.52
N GLU A 198 -24.63 -9.43 -15.15
CA GLU A 198 -25.43 -9.44 -16.37
C GLU A 198 -26.85 -8.91 -16.13
N ALA A 199 -27.46 -9.27 -14.99
CA ALA A 199 -28.78 -8.76 -14.59
C ALA A 199 -28.74 -7.24 -14.35
N MET A 200 -27.80 -6.75 -13.54
CA MET A 200 -27.61 -5.32 -13.26
C MET A 200 -27.40 -4.52 -14.56
N LEU A 201 -26.50 -4.96 -15.43
CA LEU A 201 -26.22 -4.27 -16.70
C LEU A 201 -27.42 -4.30 -17.66
N SER A 202 -28.21 -5.37 -17.63
CA SER A 202 -29.45 -5.45 -18.41
C SER A 202 -30.51 -4.50 -17.87
N GLU A 203 -30.61 -4.33 -16.55
CA GLU A 203 -31.52 -3.38 -15.90
C GLU A 203 -31.10 -1.94 -16.17
N ASP A 204 -29.82 -1.60 -16.04
CA ASP A 204 -29.26 -0.29 -16.39
C ASP A 204 -29.57 0.07 -17.85
N LYS A 205 -29.33 -0.87 -18.76
CA LYS A 205 -29.65 -0.69 -20.19
C LYS A 205 -31.14 -0.43 -20.41
N SER A 206 -32.00 -1.20 -19.76
CA SER A 206 -33.46 -1.05 -19.86
C SER A 206 -33.91 0.30 -19.29
N THR A 207 -33.32 0.73 -18.18
CA THR A 207 -33.57 2.01 -17.54
C THR A 207 -33.23 3.16 -18.49
N VAL A 208 -32.02 3.19 -19.05
CA VAL A 208 -31.59 4.21 -20.01
C VAL A 208 -32.49 4.25 -21.25
N GLN A 209 -32.93 3.08 -21.73
CA GLN A 209 -33.87 2.99 -22.86
C GLN A 209 -35.26 3.56 -22.53
N ALA A 210 -35.70 3.42 -21.28
CA ALA A 210 -37.01 3.86 -20.79
C ALA A 210 -37.06 5.34 -20.39
N ILE A 211 -35.91 6.04 -20.25
CA ILE A 211 -35.90 7.48 -19.93
C ILE A 211 -36.64 8.26 -21.02
N GLU A 212 -37.74 8.91 -20.63
CA GLU A 212 -38.44 9.87 -21.47
C GLU A 212 -37.70 11.21 -21.48
N GLN A 213 -37.74 11.93 -22.62
CA GLN A 213 -37.15 13.28 -22.77
C GLN A 213 -35.63 13.40 -22.63
N ILE A 214 -34.87 12.31 -22.74
CA ILE A 214 -33.40 12.35 -22.92
C ILE A 214 -33.05 12.63 -24.39
N ALA A 215 -32.03 13.45 -24.65
CA ALA A 215 -31.53 13.67 -26.00
C ALA A 215 -30.95 12.36 -26.58
N GLU A 216 -31.15 12.11 -27.87
CA GLU A 216 -30.70 10.87 -28.52
C GLU A 216 -29.18 10.64 -28.35
N HIS A 217 -28.39 11.70 -28.52
CA HIS A 217 -26.95 11.66 -28.30
C HIS A 217 -26.56 11.27 -26.86
N GLU A 218 -27.26 11.80 -25.85
CA GLU A 218 -26.99 11.46 -24.43
C GLU A 218 -27.34 10.00 -24.14
N ARG A 219 -28.42 9.49 -24.73
CA ARG A 219 -28.81 8.08 -24.64
C ARG A 219 -27.73 7.17 -25.26
N GLU A 220 -27.22 7.51 -26.45
CA GLU A 220 -26.14 6.76 -27.10
C GLU A 220 -24.87 6.74 -26.24
N LEU A 221 -24.50 7.88 -25.64
CA LEU A 221 -23.34 7.96 -24.74
C LEU A 221 -23.50 7.06 -23.51
N GLN A 222 -24.66 7.09 -22.85
CA GLN A 222 -24.93 6.24 -21.68
C GLN A 222 -24.92 4.75 -22.04
N LEU A 223 -25.54 4.37 -23.16
CA LEU A 223 -25.51 2.98 -23.64
C LEU A 223 -24.10 2.52 -23.99
N ALA A 224 -23.28 3.39 -24.58
CA ALA A 224 -21.88 3.11 -24.88
C ALA A 224 -21.03 2.98 -23.60
N GLU A 225 -21.35 3.73 -22.55
CA GLU A 225 -20.71 3.59 -21.24
C GLU A 225 -21.08 2.26 -20.57
N ILE A 226 -22.36 1.88 -20.57
CA ILE A 226 -22.82 0.57 -20.06
C ILE A 226 -22.13 -0.57 -20.82
N ALA A 227 -22.01 -0.49 -22.15
CA ALA A 227 -21.31 -1.50 -22.94
C ALA A 227 -19.82 -1.61 -22.55
N ARG A 228 -19.14 -0.47 -22.35
CA ARG A 228 -17.74 -0.43 -21.90
C ARG A 228 -17.57 -1.01 -20.50
N THR A 229 -18.52 -0.77 -19.62
CA THR A 229 -18.57 -1.36 -18.28
C THR A 229 -18.75 -2.87 -18.41
N ALA A 230 -19.71 -3.35 -19.21
CA ALA A 230 -19.90 -4.78 -19.47
C ALA A 230 -18.63 -5.47 -19.98
N GLU A 231 -17.87 -4.83 -20.87
CA GLU A 231 -16.57 -5.34 -21.34
C GLU A 231 -15.54 -5.48 -20.21
N LYS A 232 -15.48 -4.52 -19.27
CA LYS A 232 -14.58 -4.61 -18.11
C LYS A 232 -14.95 -5.78 -17.20
N PHE A 233 -16.24 -5.94 -16.87
CA PHE A 233 -16.71 -7.07 -16.08
C PHE A 233 -16.42 -8.39 -16.80
N ALA A 234 -16.73 -8.49 -18.09
CA ALA A 234 -16.42 -9.67 -18.89
C ALA A 234 -14.91 -9.96 -18.97
N ALA A 235 -14.05 -8.95 -18.94
CA ALA A 235 -12.60 -9.12 -18.93
C ALA A 235 -12.07 -9.62 -17.57
N LEU A 236 -12.66 -9.19 -16.45
CA LEU A 236 -12.43 -9.82 -15.15
C LEU A 236 -12.84 -11.30 -15.20
N LEU A 237 -13.92 -11.58 -15.93
CA LEU A 237 -14.52 -12.88 -16.04
C LEU A 237 -14.00 -13.76 -17.21
N ASP A 238 -12.85 -13.42 -17.80
CA ASP A 238 -12.27 -14.21 -18.88
C ASP A 238 -10.77 -14.34 -18.66
N LYS A 239 -10.27 -15.57 -18.65
CA LYS A 239 -8.87 -15.85 -18.30
C LYS A 239 -7.89 -15.18 -19.25
N ASP A 240 -8.18 -15.18 -20.55
CA ASP A 240 -7.29 -14.64 -21.57
C ASP A 240 -7.33 -13.10 -21.58
N LYS A 241 -8.53 -12.52 -21.42
CA LYS A 241 -8.68 -11.06 -21.28
C LYS A 241 -8.07 -10.55 -19.99
N TYR A 242 -8.21 -11.27 -18.87
CA TYR A 242 -7.58 -10.90 -17.62
C TYR A 242 -6.05 -10.91 -17.74
N ALA A 243 -5.48 -11.92 -18.41
CA ALA A 243 -4.04 -11.96 -18.69
C ALA A 243 -3.57 -10.74 -19.52
N GLN A 244 -4.38 -10.26 -20.47
CA GLN A 244 -4.09 -9.02 -21.21
C GLN A 244 -4.13 -7.78 -20.32
N LEU A 245 -5.07 -7.72 -19.37
CA LEU A 245 -5.12 -6.65 -18.36
C LEU A 245 -3.89 -6.65 -17.46
N GLN A 246 -3.40 -7.84 -17.09
CA GLN A 246 -2.14 -7.96 -16.32
C GLN A 246 -0.93 -7.51 -17.15
N GLN A 247 -0.86 -7.88 -18.44
CA GLN A 247 0.23 -7.45 -19.33
C GLN A 247 0.25 -5.94 -19.57
N SER A 248 -0.91 -5.28 -19.58
CA SER A 248 -1.00 -3.81 -19.66
C SER A 248 -0.68 -3.11 -18.33
N GLY A 249 -0.49 -3.85 -17.24
CA GLY A 249 -0.22 -3.32 -15.90
C GLY A 249 -1.46 -2.81 -15.16
N ALA A 250 -2.67 -3.13 -15.64
CA ALA A 250 -3.90 -2.72 -14.99
C ALA A 250 -4.17 -3.47 -13.66
N PHE A 251 -3.74 -4.73 -13.59
CA PHE A 251 -3.79 -5.58 -12.40
C PHE A 251 -2.47 -6.33 -12.23
N ARG A 252 -2.08 -6.55 -10.97
CA ARG A 252 -0.93 -7.37 -10.58
C ARG A 252 -1.36 -8.70 -9.96
N LEU A 253 -2.43 -8.71 -9.17
CA LEU A 253 -3.03 -9.89 -8.56
C LEU A 253 -3.42 -10.90 -9.62
N SER A 254 -3.30 -12.18 -9.28
CA SER A 254 -3.92 -13.25 -10.06
C SER A 254 -5.45 -13.11 -10.08
N GLN A 255 -6.08 -13.59 -11.16
CA GLN A 255 -7.54 -13.54 -11.31
C GLN A 255 -8.25 -14.16 -10.10
N ARG A 256 -7.72 -15.28 -9.58
CA ARG A 256 -8.30 -15.98 -8.44
C ARG A 256 -8.16 -15.18 -7.14
N ALA A 257 -7.01 -14.52 -6.92
CA ALA A 257 -6.84 -13.61 -5.79
C ALA A 257 -7.79 -12.41 -5.88
N MET A 258 -7.94 -11.85 -7.09
CA MET A 258 -8.85 -10.73 -7.35
C MET A 258 -10.32 -11.08 -7.08
N LEU A 259 -10.79 -12.25 -7.55
CA LEU A 259 -12.14 -12.75 -7.25
C LEU A 259 -12.34 -12.98 -5.75
N SER A 260 -11.30 -13.43 -5.04
CA SER A 260 -11.37 -13.63 -3.60
C SER A 260 -11.50 -12.31 -2.85
N ALA A 261 -10.66 -11.32 -3.20
CA ALA A 261 -10.74 -9.97 -2.64
C ALA A 261 -12.10 -9.32 -2.92
N LEU A 262 -12.64 -9.54 -4.11
CA LEU A 262 -13.97 -9.06 -4.49
C LEU A 262 -15.07 -9.73 -3.66
N PHE A 263 -15.01 -11.05 -3.48
CA PHE A 263 -16.00 -11.77 -2.68
C PHE A 263 -16.00 -11.29 -1.22
N ILE A 264 -14.81 -11.14 -0.63
CA ILE A 264 -14.62 -10.54 0.71
C ILE A 264 -15.26 -9.15 0.78
N SER A 265 -15.06 -8.31 -0.24
CA SER A 265 -15.52 -6.92 -0.24
C SER A 265 -17.04 -6.79 -0.40
N LEU A 266 -17.64 -7.60 -1.26
CA LEU A 266 -19.09 -7.62 -1.49
C LEU A 266 -19.86 -8.15 -0.27
N TYR A 267 -19.30 -9.14 0.44
CA TYR A 267 -19.93 -9.80 1.59
C TYR A 267 -19.18 -9.55 2.90
N GLN A 268 -18.57 -8.38 3.05
CA GLN A 268 -17.79 -7.97 4.23
C GLN A 268 -18.52 -8.08 5.58
N GLU A 269 -19.85 -8.13 5.56
CA GLU A 269 -20.72 -8.28 6.75
C GLU A 269 -20.81 -9.74 7.24
N GLU A 270 -20.43 -10.71 6.41
CA GLU A 270 -20.37 -12.11 6.83
C GLU A 270 -19.21 -12.30 7.83
N PRO A 271 -19.42 -13.04 8.94
CA PRO A 271 -18.46 -13.06 10.04
C PRO A 271 -17.03 -13.46 9.68
N VAL A 272 -16.87 -14.47 8.81
CA VAL A 272 -15.54 -14.91 8.34
C VAL A 272 -14.83 -13.86 7.48
N PHE A 273 -15.56 -12.97 6.82
CA PHE A 273 -15.00 -11.94 5.92
C PHE A 273 -14.69 -10.62 6.63
N ASN A 274 -15.14 -10.42 7.86
CA ASN A 274 -14.92 -9.17 8.57
C ASN A 274 -13.43 -8.81 8.73
N LEU A 275 -12.60 -9.74 9.22
CA LEU A 275 -11.16 -9.50 9.39
C LEU A 275 -10.41 -9.46 8.06
N PRO A 276 -10.67 -10.37 7.09
CA PRO A 276 -10.16 -10.24 5.72
C PRO A 276 -10.45 -8.88 5.09
N PHE A 277 -11.67 -8.37 5.22
CA PHE A 277 -12.05 -7.07 4.68
C PHE A 277 -11.23 -5.95 5.34
N GLN A 278 -11.16 -5.93 6.67
CA GLN A 278 -10.34 -4.94 7.39
C GLN A 278 -8.86 -5.00 6.99
N LEU A 279 -8.33 -6.20 6.71
CA LEU A 279 -6.98 -6.36 6.21
C LEU A 279 -6.82 -5.70 4.83
N LEU A 280 -7.72 -5.95 3.88
CA LEU A 280 -7.70 -5.32 2.56
C LEU A 280 -7.80 -3.79 2.67
N THR A 281 -8.70 -3.29 3.51
CA THR A 281 -8.81 -1.85 3.80
C THR A 281 -7.49 -1.28 4.34
N CYS A 282 -6.84 -1.98 5.28
CA CYS A 282 -5.57 -1.51 5.82
C CYS A 282 -4.46 -1.43 4.74
N LEU A 283 -4.41 -2.39 3.81
CA LEU A 283 -3.42 -2.37 2.73
C LEU A 283 -3.66 -1.19 1.78
N THR A 284 -4.92 -0.90 1.46
CA THR A 284 -5.34 0.28 0.69
C THR A 284 -4.90 1.56 1.40
N GLU A 285 -5.20 1.72 2.69
CA GLU A 285 -4.82 2.91 3.48
C GLU A 285 -3.29 3.09 3.60
N ILE A 286 -2.53 2.00 3.73
CA ILE A 286 -1.06 2.04 3.77
C ILE A 286 -0.48 2.60 2.46
N ASP A 287 -1.05 2.23 1.31
CA ASP A 287 -0.67 2.75 -0.01
C ASP A 287 -1.01 4.24 -0.14
N GLU A 288 -2.22 4.63 0.26
CA GLU A 288 -2.65 6.03 0.27
C GLU A 288 -1.72 6.91 1.10
N LEU A 289 -1.43 6.51 2.34
CA LEU A 289 -0.60 7.29 3.25
C LEU A 289 0.85 7.36 2.79
N LEU A 290 1.38 6.31 2.16
CA LEU A 290 2.70 6.35 1.54
C LEU A 290 2.72 7.29 0.33
N THR A 291 1.68 7.27 -0.49
CA THR A 291 1.50 8.17 -1.64
C THR A 291 1.40 9.63 -1.19
N ILE A 292 0.61 9.92 -0.16
CA ILE A 292 0.51 11.26 0.46
C ILE A 292 1.86 11.71 0.99
N TRP A 293 2.63 10.82 1.64
CA TRP A 293 3.95 11.16 2.15
C TRP A 293 4.90 11.56 1.01
N ARG A 294 4.93 10.79 -0.09
CA ARG A 294 5.74 11.13 -1.28
C ARG A 294 5.33 12.48 -1.86
N TYR A 295 4.03 12.74 -1.96
CA TYR A 295 3.50 14.00 -2.47
C TYR A 295 3.91 15.20 -1.60
N LYS A 296 3.66 15.11 -0.29
CA LYS A 296 4.05 16.16 0.66
C LYS A 296 5.56 16.38 0.68
N HIS A 297 6.36 15.32 0.62
CA HIS A 297 7.80 15.42 0.49
C HIS A 297 8.19 16.14 -0.82
N ALA A 298 7.55 15.82 -1.95
CA ALA A 298 7.79 16.50 -3.22
C ALA A 298 7.46 18.00 -3.17
N MET A 299 6.37 18.38 -2.49
CA MET A 299 5.96 19.77 -2.28
C MET A 299 6.95 20.52 -1.38
N MET A 300 7.33 19.93 -0.26
CA MET A 300 8.36 20.48 0.63
C MET A 300 9.68 20.69 -0.13
N VAL A 301 10.13 19.70 -0.91
CA VAL A 301 11.35 19.81 -1.73
C VAL A 301 11.23 20.95 -2.76
N GLN A 302 10.08 21.10 -3.42
CA GLN A 302 9.85 22.22 -4.35
C GLN A 302 9.95 23.57 -3.64
N ARG A 303 9.45 23.67 -2.41
CA ARG A 303 9.55 24.89 -1.61
C ARG A 303 10.98 25.21 -1.19
N MET A 304 11.78 24.18 -0.88
CA MET A 304 13.18 24.32 -0.47
C MET A 304 14.14 24.58 -1.64
N LEU A 305 13.90 23.97 -2.81
CA LEU A 305 14.83 23.95 -3.94
C LEU A 305 14.32 24.64 -5.21
N GLY A 306 13.03 24.92 -5.32
CA GLY A 306 12.41 25.36 -6.57
C GLY A 306 12.62 24.34 -7.68
N THR A 307 13.15 24.81 -8.82
CA THR A 307 13.49 23.97 -9.99
C THR A 307 14.95 23.50 -9.99
N LYS A 308 15.71 23.75 -8.92
CA LYS A 308 17.12 23.32 -8.83
C LYS A 308 17.21 21.80 -8.79
N ILE A 309 18.27 21.27 -9.41
CA ILE A 309 18.62 19.84 -9.35
C ILE A 309 18.88 19.44 -7.88
N GLY A 310 18.34 18.30 -7.47
CA GLY A 310 18.57 17.77 -6.12
C GLY A 310 20.04 17.38 -5.90
N THR A 311 20.51 17.34 -4.65
CA THR A 311 21.84 16.77 -4.33
C THR A 311 21.97 15.31 -4.82
N GLY A 312 20.81 14.64 -4.90
CA GLY A 312 20.58 13.34 -5.51
C GLY A 312 20.55 13.29 -7.04
N GLY A 313 20.92 14.35 -7.77
CA GLY A 313 21.04 14.37 -9.25
C GLY A 313 19.77 14.10 -10.07
N SER A 314 18.60 13.95 -9.44
CA SER A 314 17.31 13.90 -10.13
C SER A 314 16.86 15.31 -10.53
N SER A 315 15.86 15.42 -11.42
CA SER A 315 15.20 16.70 -11.75
C SER A 315 14.43 17.33 -10.56
N GLY A 316 14.65 16.85 -9.34
CA GLY A 316 14.07 17.37 -8.11
C GLY A 316 12.59 17.06 -8.02
N HIS A 317 11.78 18.13 -8.00
CA HIS A 317 10.34 18.06 -7.78
C HIS A 317 9.59 17.22 -8.83
N ASP A 318 9.86 17.42 -10.12
CA ASP A 318 9.11 16.77 -11.20
C ASP A 318 9.27 15.24 -11.20
N TYR A 319 10.47 14.77 -10.86
CA TYR A 319 10.72 13.34 -10.67
C TYR A 319 9.90 12.81 -9.49
N LEU A 320 9.95 13.47 -8.33
CA LEU A 320 9.23 13.03 -7.14
C LEU A 320 7.71 12.96 -7.39
N LYS A 321 7.16 13.97 -8.08
CA LYS A 321 5.73 14.00 -8.45
C LYS A 321 5.35 12.82 -9.34
N ARG A 322 6.15 12.50 -10.37
CA ARG A 322 5.90 11.34 -11.24
C ARG A 322 6.00 10.01 -10.48
N THR A 323 6.93 9.89 -9.53
CA THR A 323 7.05 8.68 -8.71
C THR A 323 5.86 8.50 -7.78
N THR A 324 5.26 9.58 -7.26
CA THR A 324 4.07 9.50 -6.41
C THR A 324 2.91 8.77 -7.08
N GLU A 325 2.64 9.07 -8.35
CA GLU A 325 1.51 8.47 -9.07
C GLU A 325 1.79 7.04 -9.52
N LYS A 326 3.05 6.72 -9.86
CA LYS A 326 3.42 5.45 -10.48
C LYS A 326 3.89 4.38 -9.50
N ASN A 327 4.38 4.74 -8.32
CA ASN A 327 4.96 3.80 -7.35
C ASN A 327 3.93 3.32 -6.30
N ARG A 328 2.72 3.03 -6.76
CA ARG A 328 1.65 2.44 -5.94
C ARG A 328 1.76 0.91 -5.95
N ILE A 329 1.44 0.27 -4.83
CA ILE A 329 1.69 -1.16 -4.61
C ILE A 329 0.39 -1.97 -4.73
N PHE A 330 -0.68 -1.51 -4.11
CA PHE A 330 -1.97 -2.20 -3.97
C PHE A 330 -3.04 -1.57 -4.89
N THR A 331 -2.65 -1.09 -6.08
CA THR A 331 -3.54 -0.46 -7.08
C THR A 331 -4.77 -1.28 -7.40
N ASP A 332 -4.63 -2.59 -7.39
CA ASP A 332 -5.70 -3.54 -7.69
C ASP A 332 -6.88 -3.42 -6.71
N LEU A 333 -6.60 -3.12 -5.43
CA LEU A 333 -7.63 -2.92 -4.41
C LEU A 333 -8.43 -1.62 -4.66
N PHE A 334 -7.83 -0.62 -5.30
CA PHE A 334 -8.53 0.59 -5.76
C PHE A 334 -9.35 0.30 -7.01
N ASN A 335 -8.73 -0.37 -7.99
CA ASN A 335 -9.36 -0.71 -9.25
C ASN A 335 -10.55 -1.68 -9.05
N MET A 336 -10.53 -2.46 -7.96
CA MET A 336 -11.62 -3.34 -7.53
C MET A 336 -12.96 -2.61 -7.36
N ALA A 337 -12.95 -1.32 -7.01
CA ALA A 337 -14.16 -0.53 -6.88
C ALA A 337 -15.00 -0.52 -8.17
N THR A 338 -14.35 -0.66 -9.33
CA THR A 338 -15.01 -0.78 -10.65
C THR A 338 -15.94 -2.00 -10.74
N PHE A 339 -15.66 -3.04 -9.95
CA PHE A 339 -16.34 -4.34 -10.01
C PHE A 339 -17.31 -4.55 -8.86
N LEU A 340 -17.51 -3.55 -8.01
CA LEU A 340 -18.49 -3.62 -6.93
C LEU A 340 -19.90 -3.51 -7.49
N LEU A 341 -20.81 -4.32 -6.93
CA LEU A 341 -22.23 -4.25 -7.22
C LEU A 341 -22.93 -3.37 -6.17
N PRO A 342 -24.00 -2.64 -6.54
CA PRO A 342 -24.88 -2.01 -5.57
C PRO A 342 -25.43 -3.05 -4.58
N LYS A 343 -25.63 -2.65 -3.32
CA LYS A 343 -26.16 -3.57 -2.28
C LYS A 343 -27.51 -4.21 -2.65
N ALA A 344 -28.33 -3.51 -3.43
CA ALA A 344 -29.63 -4.00 -3.90
C ALA A 344 -29.49 -5.17 -4.90
N ASP A 345 -28.40 -5.18 -5.66
CA ASP A 345 -28.14 -6.16 -6.73
C ASP A 345 -27.24 -7.31 -6.27
N LEU A 346 -26.80 -7.28 -4.99
CA LEU A 346 -26.03 -8.35 -4.41
C LEU A 346 -26.88 -9.62 -4.30
N PRO A 347 -26.47 -10.73 -4.96
CA PRO A 347 -27.23 -11.97 -4.87
C PRO A 347 -27.16 -12.52 -3.44
N VAL A 348 -28.30 -13.04 -2.97
CA VAL A 348 -28.37 -13.67 -1.64
C VAL A 348 -27.57 -14.97 -1.66
N LEU A 349 -26.63 -15.11 -0.72
CA LEU A 349 -25.83 -16.32 -0.60
C LEU A 349 -26.73 -17.53 -0.28
N PRO A 350 -26.53 -18.69 -0.95
CA PRO A 350 -27.24 -19.91 -0.59
C PRO A 350 -27.04 -20.27 0.88
N ALA A 351 -28.06 -20.82 1.53
CA ALA A 351 -28.03 -21.09 2.98
C ALA A 351 -26.83 -21.95 3.42
N GLN A 352 -26.39 -22.90 2.58
CA GLN A 352 -25.22 -23.72 2.84
C GLN A 352 -23.90 -22.92 2.84
N VAL A 353 -23.78 -21.95 1.92
CA VAL A 353 -22.62 -21.05 1.84
C VAL A 353 -22.61 -20.13 3.04
N LYS A 354 -23.75 -19.48 3.33
CA LYS A 354 -23.90 -18.64 4.52
C LYS A 354 -23.55 -19.42 5.80
N ARG A 355 -23.91 -20.71 5.86
CA ARG A 355 -23.54 -21.60 6.97
C ARG A 355 -22.05 -21.84 7.14
N ARG A 356 -21.27 -21.77 6.06
CA ARG A 356 -19.79 -21.88 6.11
C ARG A 356 -19.13 -20.56 6.50
N LEU A 357 -19.77 -19.42 6.23
CA LEU A 357 -19.25 -18.08 6.50
C LEU A 357 -19.62 -17.53 7.88
N GLY A 358 -20.69 -18.06 8.48
CA GLY A 358 -21.21 -17.63 9.77
C GLY A 358 -20.70 -18.41 10.98
N PHE A 359 -20.95 -17.86 12.18
CA PHE A 359 -20.78 -18.56 13.44
C PHE A 359 -22.06 -19.34 13.78
N TYR A 360 -21.92 -20.63 14.08
CA TYR A 360 -23.04 -21.49 14.47
C TYR A 360 -22.72 -22.17 15.79
N PHE A 361 -23.70 -22.23 16.68
CA PHE A 361 -23.58 -23.03 17.88
C PHE A 361 -23.52 -24.51 17.46
N ALA A 362 -22.54 -25.25 17.97
CA ALA A 362 -22.46 -26.68 17.80
C ALA A 362 -23.51 -27.35 18.70
N GLY A 363 -24.79 -27.20 18.34
CA GLY A 363 -25.90 -27.74 19.11
C GLY A 363 -27.22 -27.25 18.53
N GLU A 364 -28.03 -28.23 18.11
CA GLU A 364 -29.38 -28.12 17.53
C GLU A 364 -29.42 -27.89 16.00
N VAL A 365 -29.56 -29.03 15.31
CA VAL A 365 -29.94 -29.19 13.90
C VAL A 365 -31.44 -29.18 13.79
#